data_AF-A0A6M3JNK7-F1
#
_entry.id   AF-A0A6M3JNK7-F1
#
_cell.length_a   1.000
_cell.length_b   1.000
_cell.length_c   1.000
_cell.angle_alpha   90.00
_cell.angle_beta   90.00
_cell.angle_gamma   90.00
#
_symmetry.space_group_name_H-M   'P 1'
#
loop_
_entity.id
_entity.type
_entity.pdbx_description
1 polymer ?
#
loop_
_entity_poly.entity_id
_entity_poly.type
_entity_poly.pdbx_seq_one_letter_code
_entity_poly.pdbx_strand_id
1 'polypeptide(L)'
;MSDKMTIYNVVCKLVGAIDPIGETQTDDRRFENLKTMADLVDKLLFDITRVANNKHARIEYSMKRAGEFADNFLNETKECLDERE
;
A
#
# COMPACT_ATOMS: atom_id res chain seq x y z
N MET A 1 16.71 23.43 -0.53
CA MET A 1 15.27 23.08 -0.55
C MET A 1 15.09 21.96 0.46
N SER A 2 14.28 22.18 1.50
CA SER A 2 14.01 21.12 2.50
C SER A 2 13.18 20.05 1.80
N ASP A 3 13.80 18.89 1.57
CA ASP A 3 13.12 17.73 1.02
C ASP A 3 12.01 17.34 2.01
N LYS A 4 10.76 17.63 1.65
CA LYS A 4 9.62 17.42 2.56
C LYS A 4 9.47 15.92 2.70
N MET A 5 9.97 15.37 3.82
CA MET A 5 9.96 13.93 4.09
C MET A 5 8.51 13.41 4.02
N THR A 6 8.17 12.72 2.94
CA THR A 6 6.88 12.05 2.80
C THR A 6 6.91 10.71 3.52
N ILE A 7 5.74 10.18 3.90
CA ILE A 7 5.62 8.83 4.46
C ILE A 7 6.24 7.80 3.50
N TYR A 8 6.01 7.97 2.20
CA TYR A 8 6.63 7.15 1.16
C TYR A 8 8.16 7.16 1.25
N ASN A 9 8.79 8.33 1.32
CA ASN A 9 10.25 8.43 1.42
C ASN A 9 10.80 7.79 2.69
N VAL A 10 10.07 7.86 3.81
CA VAL A 10 10.45 7.18 5.07
C VAL A 10 10.43 5.67 4.87
N VAL A 11 9.32 5.13 4.34
CA VAL A 11 9.15 3.69 4.12
C VAL A 11 10.23 3.17 3.16
N CYS A 12 10.45 3.83 2.03
CA CYS A 12 11.48 3.43 1.07
C CYS A 12 12.89 3.47 1.67
N LYS A 13 13.19 4.44 2.54
CA LYS A 13 14.48 4.49 3.25
C LYS A 13 14.64 3.38 4.29
N LEU A 14 13.56 2.99 4.95
CA LEU A 14 13.57 1.91 5.96
C LEU A 14 13.67 0.53 5.32
N VAL A 15 12.92 0.29 4.23
CA VAL A 15 12.90 -1.00 3.53
C VAL A 15 14.11 -1.18 2.63
N GLY A 16 14.57 -0.12 1.97
CA GLY A 16 15.65 -0.18 0.98
C GLY A 16 15.16 -0.44 -0.45
N ALA A 17 16.10 -0.56 -1.38
CA ALA A 17 15.81 -0.78 -2.80
C ALA A 17 15.20 -2.17 -3.03
N ILE A 18 14.23 -2.24 -3.96
CA ILE A 18 13.50 -3.48 -4.28
C ILE A 18 13.77 -3.99 -5.70
N ASP A 19 14.24 -3.12 -6.61
CA ASP A 19 14.45 -3.49 -8.02
C ASP A 19 15.74 -4.31 -8.22
N PRO A 20 15.73 -5.45 -8.92
CA PRO A 20 16.95 -6.20 -9.19
C PRO A 20 17.89 -5.45 -10.15
N ILE A 21 19.19 -5.72 -10.06
CA ILE A 21 20.25 -5.14 -10.91
C ILE A 21 21.09 -6.19 -11.64
N GLY A 22 20.80 -7.49 -11.48
CA GLY A 22 21.51 -8.58 -12.13
C GLY A 22 22.78 -9.04 -11.41
N GLU A 23 22.95 -8.66 -10.14
CA GLU A 23 24.07 -9.09 -9.30
C GLU A 23 23.52 -9.91 -8.15
N THR A 24 23.81 -11.22 -8.13
CA THR A 24 23.14 -12.21 -7.27
C THR A 24 23.09 -11.78 -5.80
N GLN A 25 24.19 -11.30 -5.23
CA GLN A 25 24.23 -10.96 -3.81
C GLN A 25 23.36 -9.73 -3.49
N THR A 26 23.41 -8.70 -4.35
CA THR A 26 22.56 -7.51 -4.20
C THR A 26 21.10 -7.86 -4.43
N ASP A 27 20.80 -8.68 -5.44
CA ASP A 27 19.44 -9.05 -5.81
C ASP A 27 18.77 -9.90 -4.74
N ASP A 28 19.49 -10.81 -4.09
CA ASP A 28 18.99 -11.57 -2.93
C ASP A 28 18.54 -10.61 -1.81
N ARG A 29 19.34 -9.59 -1.50
CA ARG A 29 18.97 -8.58 -0.50
C ARG A 29 17.77 -7.75 -0.95
N ARG A 30 17.73 -7.32 -2.22
CA ARG A 30 16.61 -6.52 -2.74
C ARG A 30 15.31 -7.33 -2.81
N PHE A 31 15.41 -8.64 -3.00
CA PHE A 31 14.27 -9.54 -2.94
C PHE A 31 13.70 -9.64 -1.52
N GLU A 32 14.53 -9.71 -0.48
CA GLU A 32 14.05 -9.63 0.91
C GLU A 32 13.42 -8.26 1.22
N ASN A 33 13.96 -7.18 0.68
CA ASN A 33 13.34 -5.86 0.78
C ASN A 33 11.97 -5.82 0.08
N LEU A 34 11.85 -6.44 -1.11
CA LEU A 34 10.59 -6.55 -1.84
C LEU A 34 9.53 -7.30 -1.02
N LYS A 35 9.89 -8.43 -0.39
CA LYS A 35 9.00 -9.18 0.51
C LYS A 35 8.52 -8.30 1.66
N THR A 36 9.42 -7.53 2.26
CA THR A 36 9.09 -6.61 3.36
C THR A 36 8.13 -5.51 2.90
N MET A 37 8.36 -4.93 1.71
CA MET A 37 7.44 -3.95 1.13
C MET A 37 6.06 -4.56 0.84
N ALA A 38 6.01 -5.77 0.29
CA ALA A 38 4.77 -6.47 -0.02
C ALA A 38 3.96 -6.77 1.26
N ASP A 39 4.60 -7.25 2.32
CA ASP A 39 3.97 -7.50 3.63
C ASP A 39 3.42 -6.21 4.26
N LEU A 40 4.12 -5.08 4.12
CA LEU A 40 3.61 -3.79 4.56
C LEU A 40 2.36 -3.37 3.77
N VAL A 41 2.39 -3.49 2.44
CA VAL A 41 1.25 -3.14 1.58
C VAL A 41 0.04 -4.01 1.91
N ASP A 42 0.23 -5.32 2.10
CA ASP A 42 -0.84 -6.26 2.47
C ASP A 42 -1.54 -5.83 3.78
N LYS A 43 -0.76 -5.52 4.82
CA LYS A 43 -1.29 -5.03 6.10
C LYS A 43 -2.06 -3.72 5.96
N LEU A 44 -1.55 -2.78 5.15
CA LEU A 44 -2.23 -1.51 4.90
C LEU A 44 -3.55 -1.72 4.13
N LEU A 45 -3.56 -2.58 3.11
CA LEU A 45 -4.78 -2.94 2.39
C LEU A 45 -5.80 -3.62 3.30
N PHE A 46 -5.36 -4.50 4.20
CA PHE A 46 -6.22 -5.11 5.19
C PHE A 46 -6.89 -4.08 6.11
N ASP A 47 -6.12 -3.11 6.63
CA ASP A 47 -6.65 -2.04 7.47
C ASP A 47 -7.65 -1.15 6.72
N ILE A 48 -7.37 -0.81 5.45
CA ILE A 48 -8.27 -0.03 4.61
C ILE A 48 -9.57 -0.82 4.34
N THR A 49 -9.47 -2.12 4.04
CA THR A 49 -10.61 -3.01 3.83
C THR A 49 -11.49 -3.08 5.08
N ARG A 50 -10.87 -3.15 6.27
CA ARG A 50 -11.60 -3.10 7.54
C ARG A 50 -12.40 -1.79 7.69
N VAL A 51 -11.85 -0.66 7.24
CA VAL A 51 -12.58 0.63 7.23
C VAL A 51 -13.68 0.64 6.19
N ALA A 52 -13.47 0.07 5.00
CA ALA A 52 -14.46 -0.03 3.93
C ALA A 52 -15.76 -0.71 4.39
N ASN A 53 -15.66 -1.72 5.27
CA ASN A 53 -16.82 -2.39 5.86
C ASN A 53 -17.80 -1.44 6.59
N ASN A 54 -17.36 -0.25 7.03
CA ASN A 54 -18.24 0.74 7.64
C ASN A 54 -19.29 1.30 6.67
N LYS A 55 -19.08 1.23 5.34
CA LYS A 55 -20.04 1.66 4.31
C LYS A 55 -21.41 0.99 4.48
N HIS A 56 -21.40 -0.29 4.90
CA HIS A 56 -22.60 -1.11 5.05
C HIS A 56 -23.00 -1.33 6.51
N ALA A 57 -22.03 -1.34 7.43
CA ALA A 57 -22.26 -1.71 8.82
C ALA A 57 -22.69 -0.55 9.74
N ARG A 58 -22.57 0.72 9.30
CA ARG A 58 -22.76 1.91 10.15
C ARG A 58 -23.82 2.86 9.62
N ILE A 59 -24.53 3.49 10.54
CA ILE A 59 -25.59 4.48 10.25
C ILE A 59 -25.03 5.90 10.35
N GLU A 60 -23.97 6.08 11.15
CA GLU A 60 -23.29 7.35 11.35
C GLU A 60 -22.66 7.85 10.05
N TYR A 61 -23.06 9.04 9.62
CA TYR A 61 -22.65 9.62 8.34
C TYR A 61 -21.12 9.68 8.17
N SER A 62 -20.38 10.06 9.21
CA SER A 62 -18.91 10.15 9.16
C SER A 62 -18.25 8.80 8.93
N MET A 63 -18.76 7.74 9.55
CA MET A 63 -18.24 6.39 9.40
C MET A 63 -18.59 5.82 8.03
N LYS A 64 -19.81 6.06 7.56
CA LYS A 64 -20.23 5.64 6.23
C LYS A 64 -19.39 6.32 5.15
N ARG A 65 -19.17 7.64 5.26
CA ARG A 65 -18.30 8.41 4.36
C ARG A 65 -16.88 7.86 4.32
N ALA A 66 -16.31 7.50 5.48
CA ALA A 66 -14.98 6.89 5.53
C ALA A 66 -14.96 5.51 4.85
N GLY A 67 -16.00 4.70 5.06
CA GLY A 67 -16.16 3.41 4.39
C GLY A 67 -16.30 3.53 2.88
N GLU A 68 -17.12 4.47 2.40
CA GLU A 68 -17.29 4.76 0.96
C GLU A 68 -15.98 5.20 0.30
N PHE A 69 -15.21 6.07 0.96
CA PHE A 69 -13.89 6.46 0.46
C PHE A 69 -12.93 5.27 0.35
N ALA A 70 -12.85 4.45 1.41
CA ALA A 70 -11.97 3.27 1.43
C ALA A 70 -12.37 2.23 0.36
N ASP A 71 -13.67 1.98 0.18
CA ASP A 71 -14.21 1.07 -0.83
C ASP A 71 -13.88 1.55 -2.25
N ASN A 72 -14.09 2.83 -2.54
CA ASN A 72 -13.75 3.41 -3.85
C ASN A 72 -12.25 3.29 -4.14
N PHE A 73 -11.39 3.63 -3.18
CA PHE A 73 -9.94 3.49 -3.32
C PHE A 73 -9.52 2.05 -3.65
N LEU A 74 -10.10 1.06 -2.98
CA LEU A 74 -9.79 -0.36 -3.23
C LEU A 74 -10.25 -0.80 -4.62
N ASN A 75 -11.43 -0.35 -5.08
CA ASN A 75 -11.94 -0.66 -6.43
C ASN A 75 -11.05 -0.03 -7.52
N GLU A 76 -10.73 1.26 -7.39
CA GLU A 76 -9.81 1.95 -8.32
C GLU A 76 -8.42 1.29 -8.34
N THR A 77 -7.93 0.86 -7.18
CA THR A 77 -6.65 0.13 -7.07
C THR A 77 -6.73 -1.21 -7.80
N LYS A 78 -7.82 -1.95 -7.65
CA LYS A 78 -8.03 -3.22 -8.35
C LYS A 78 -8.08 -3.04 -9.86
N GLU A 79 -8.85 -2.08 -10.36
CA GLU A 79 -8.93 -1.76 -11.78
C GLU A 79 -7.55 -1.42 -12.36
N CYS A 80 -6.75 -0.61 -11.65
CA CYS A 80 -5.38 -0.27 -12.06
C CYS A 80 -4.42 -1.48 -12.09
N LEU A 81 -4.67 -2.51 -11.28
CA LEU A 81 -3.86 -3.74 -11.27
C LEU A 81 -4.29 -4.68 -12.40
N ASP A 82 -5.59 -4.82 -12.64
CA ASP A 82 -6.17 -5.66 -13.69
C ASP A 82 -5.77 -5.14 -15.11
N GLU A 83 -5.54 -3.83 -15.29
CA GLU A 83 -5.06 -3.24 -16.55
C GLU A 83 -3.58 -3.54 -16.89
N ARG A 84 -2.83 -4.20 -16.00
CA ARG A 84 -1.40 -4.51 -16.20
C ARG A 84 -1.14 -5.91 -16.74
N GLU A 85 -2.19 -6.71 -16.92
CA GLU A 85 -2.18 -8.03 -17.56
C GLU A 85 -2.42 -7.94 -19.08
#